data_AF-W3XL33-F1
#
_entry.id   AF-W3XL33-F1
#
_cell.length_a   1.000
_cell.length_b   1.000
_cell.length_c   1.000
_cell.angle_alpha   90.00
_cell.angle_beta   90.00
_cell.angle_gamma   90.00
#
_symmetry.space_group_name_H-M   'P 1'
#
loop_
_entity.id
_entity.type
_entity.pdbx_description
1 polymer ?
#
loop_
_entity_poly.entity_id
_entity_poly.type
_entity_poly.pdbx_seq_one_letter_code
_entity_poly.pdbx_strand_id
1 'polypeptide(L)'
;MKKRLGPGHLKTLECASLNALLLALNSQTRAAETACIATHEAMTTELGPEHPYTLEAMGHLVQIYQMQSRFLEAVDTANSLAKIVSSAPTETRPQILHSRCIRAESELKMGNYATAELELGDVTKVAQASFKDNRLENLHYQSTLALAYNHCAKNEQAEDLAGRVLRKQLKIYTTRHGHGERGFNEEKVAEEDMTSQIAMIINIASLEPLHSIIEKLIDQGFILTLRPPVLETLWVIALILQQKEDPASLELAIRLLQALWDRFVQGGQVESQDALRVRYDLALAIRRKAEAETSHENGDKRLGESAEHLRNVYRSRSQVLGHENPETLSARLELIITNCTLGRWEEMLSLAEVSEREKLEKSPEQVDFFSSSSLDQKSWTLVQSESRKIADLHEAKLGENHPETLKSLLWVLAVQALLGDIATATKTSEKILRRLKMVRTQRLVESIHLERKLALVVVVFDRHWADIILRGTRETIQEKRDFMPETWQMLDKMINGELSRLEHMSR
;
A
#
# COMPACT_ATOMS: atom_id res chain seq x y z
N MET A 1 10.86 10.30 34.93
CA MET A 1 11.85 9.20 34.82
C MET A 1 13.28 9.72 34.77
N LYS A 2 13.71 10.42 33.71
CA LYS A 2 15.09 10.96 33.55
C LYS A 2 15.67 11.65 34.80
N LYS A 3 14.92 12.57 35.43
CA LYS A 3 15.36 13.28 36.65
C LYS A 3 15.55 12.39 37.89
N ARG A 4 14.89 11.23 37.96
CA ARG A 4 14.86 10.36 39.16
C ARG A 4 15.75 9.12 39.02
N LEU A 5 15.82 8.54 37.83
CA LEU A 5 16.56 7.30 37.56
C LEU A 5 17.85 7.54 36.77
N GLY A 6 18.05 8.73 36.21
CA GLY A 6 19.15 9.02 35.29
C GLY A 6 18.82 8.64 33.83
N PRO A 7 19.63 9.15 32.87
CA PRO A 7 19.40 8.95 31.43
C PRO A 7 19.72 7.52 30.96
N GLY A 8 20.73 6.85 31.52
CA GLY A 8 21.15 5.50 31.11
C GLY A 8 20.39 4.35 31.78
N HIS A 9 19.47 4.64 32.70
CA HIS A 9 18.72 3.59 33.39
C HIS A 9 17.74 2.88 32.43
N LEU A 10 17.70 1.54 32.50
CA LEU A 10 16.86 0.63 31.68
C LEU A 10 15.45 1.18 31.38
N LYS A 11 14.64 1.41 32.43
CA LYS A 11 13.28 1.95 32.30
C LYS A 11 13.19 3.34 31.66
N THR A 12 14.21 4.19 31.84
CA THR A 12 14.26 5.50 31.19
C THR A 12 14.47 5.34 29.69
N LEU A 13 15.35 4.42 29.29
CA LEU A 13 15.62 4.11 27.89
C LEU A 13 14.41 3.43 27.23
N GLU A 14 13.79 2.44 27.88
CA GLU A 14 12.56 1.78 27.41
C GLU A 14 11.45 2.80 27.14
N CYS A 15 11.17 3.70 28.10
CA CYS A 15 10.20 4.78 27.88
C CYS A 15 10.61 5.73 26.74
N ALA A 16 11.91 5.97 26.54
CA ALA A 16 12.39 6.82 25.44
C ALA A 16 12.18 6.16 24.08
N SER A 17 12.38 4.84 23.99
CA SER A 17 12.14 4.04 22.78
C SER A 17 10.65 4.04 22.41
N LEU A 18 9.77 3.77 23.38
CA LEU A 18 8.31 3.84 23.17
C LEU A 18 7.84 5.26 22.81
N ASN A 19 8.44 6.28 23.43
CA ASN A 19 8.13 7.67 23.08
C ASN A 19 8.53 8.00 21.64
N ALA A 20 9.65 7.46 21.13
CA ALA A 20 10.03 7.64 19.74
C ALA A 20 8.99 7.04 18.79
N LEU A 21 8.48 5.85 19.09
CA LEU A 21 7.40 5.24 18.30
C LEU A 21 6.11 6.08 18.36
N LEU A 22 5.73 6.59 19.53
CA LEU A 22 4.56 7.46 19.68
C LEU A 22 4.68 8.76 18.88
N LEU A 23 5.89 9.35 18.81
CA LEU A 23 6.14 10.51 17.94
C LEU A 23 5.91 10.14 16.47
N ALA A 24 6.32 8.94 16.05
CA ALA A 24 6.14 8.49 14.67
C ALA A 24 4.65 8.32 14.34
N LEU A 25 3.89 7.68 15.23
CA LEU A 25 2.43 7.48 15.09
C LEU A 25 1.64 8.79 15.08
N ASN A 26 2.16 9.84 15.72
CA ASN A 26 1.59 11.20 15.68
C ASN A 26 2.11 12.03 14.50
N SER A 27 2.62 11.40 13.44
CA SER A 27 3.12 12.05 12.23
C SER A 27 4.33 12.98 12.46
N GLN A 28 5.04 12.87 13.58
CA GLN A 28 6.28 13.60 13.87
C GLN A 28 7.52 12.76 13.51
N THR A 29 7.54 12.23 12.29
CA THR A 29 8.46 11.17 11.86
C THR A 29 9.95 11.55 11.94
N ARG A 30 10.32 12.81 11.69
CA ARG A 30 11.71 13.29 11.84
C ARG A 30 12.17 13.35 13.30
N ALA A 31 11.30 13.84 14.19
CA ALA A 31 11.61 13.89 15.62
C ALA A 31 11.67 12.48 16.21
N ALA A 32 10.79 11.59 15.74
CA ALA A 32 10.80 10.18 16.08
C ALA A 32 12.13 9.51 15.71
N GLU A 33 12.62 9.70 14.48
CA GLU A 33 13.89 9.15 14.03
C GLU A 33 15.05 9.61 14.91
N THR A 34 15.22 10.92 15.10
CA THR A 34 16.30 11.46 15.94
C THR A 34 16.24 10.90 17.37
N ALA A 35 15.03 10.82 17.94
CA ALA A 35 14.83 10.27 19.28
C ALA A 35 15.13 8.75 19.33
N CYS A 36 14.74 8.01 18.30
CA CYS A 36 14.94 6.56 18.23
C CYS A 36 16.41 6.21 18.06
N ILE A 37 17.13 6.90 17.15
CA ILE A 37 18.58 6.71 16.94
C ILE A 37 19.34 7.00 18.23
N ALA A 38 19.12 8.16 18.84
CA ALA A 38 19.79 8.52 20.09
C ALA A 38 19.49 7.52 21.23
N THR A 39 18.26 6.99 21.28
CA THR A 39 17.88 5.98 22.27
C THR A 39 18.55 4.63 21.99
N HIS A 40 18.59 4.20 20.72
CA HIS A 40 19.23 2.96 20.31
C HIS A 40 20.75 3.00 20.56
N GLU A 41 21.42 4.12 20.28
CA GLU A 41 22.83 4.33 20.61
C GLU A 41 23.10 4.27 22.12
N ALA A 42 22.25 4.93 22.92
CA ALA A 42 22.36 4.88 24.38
C ALA A 42 22.13 3.46 24.92
N MET A 43 21.11 2.74 24.41
CA MET A 43 20.87 1.34 24.77
C MET A 43 22.03 0.43 24.36
N THR A 44 22.61 0.64 23.19
CA THR A 44 23.76 -0.13 22.71
C THR A 44 24.97 0.08 23.62
N THR A 45 25.17 1.30 24.13
CA THR A 45 26.29 1.63 25.02
C THR A 45 26.09 1.07 26.44
N GLU A 46 24.88 1.22 27.00
CA GLU A 46 24.58 0.87 28.40
C GLU A 46 24.23 -0.61 28.60
N LEU A 47 23.52 -1.21 27.64
CA LEU A 47 22.97 -2.58 27.73
C LEU A 47 23.67 -3.57 26.81
N GLY A 48 24.36 -3.07 25.78
CA GLY A 48 24.94 -3.87 24.71
C GLY A 48 24.03 -4.05 23.49
N PRO A 49 24.61 -4.43 22.33
CA PRO A 49 23.89 -4.54 21.05
C PRO A 49 22.92 -5.73 20.99
N GLU A 50 23.15 -6.79 21.75
CA GLU A 50 22.33 -8.01 21.76
C GLU A 50 21.20 -7.96 22.80
N HIS A 51 21.10 -6.89 23.59
CA HIS A 51 20.09 -6.81 24.63
C HIS A 51 18.68 -6.68 24.03
N PRO A 52 17.66 -7.42 24.53
CA PRO A 52 16.27 -7.39 24.04
C PRO A 52 15.70 -6.00 23.73
N TYR A 53 15.82 -5.05 24.66
CA TYR A 53 15.36 -3.67 24.43
C TYR A 53 16.14 -2.90 23.37
N THR A 54 17.44 -3.19 23.20
CA THR A 54 18.25 -2.60 22.12
C THR A 54 17.74 -3.09 20.77
N LEU A 55 17.43 -4.38 20.67
CA LEU A 55 16.85 -5.02 19.48
C LEU A 55 15.43 -4.51 19.19
N GLU A 56 14.60 -4.30 20.22
CA GLU A 56 13.27 -3.70 20.09
C GLU A 56 13.34 -2.25 19.59
N ALA A 57 14.27 -1.43 20.13
CA ALA A 57 14.50 -0.07 19.64
C ALA A 57 14.96 -0.05 18.17
N MET A 58 15.75 -1.05 17.75
CA MET A 58 16.12 -1.22 16.34
C MET A 58 14.90 -1.59 15.48
N GLY A 59 13.99 -2.42 16.00
CA GLY A 59 12.70 -2.72 15.36
C GLY A 59 11.82 -1.48 15.19
N HIS A 60 11.76 -0.61 16.19
CA HIS A 60 11.08 0.70 16.07
C HIS A 60 11.74 1.59 15.03
N LEU A 61 13.07 1.57 14.91
CA LEU A 61 13.77 2.33 13.86
C LEU A 61 13.37 1.85 12.45
N VAL A 62 13.23 0.53 12.25
CA VAL A 62 12.72 -0.02 10.98
C VAL A 62 11.32 0.52 10.68
N GLN A 63 10.40 0.48 11.66
CA GLN A 63 9.05 1.00 11.49
C GLN A 63 9.06 2.49 11.16
N ILE A 64 9.90 3.29 11.83
CA ILE A 64 10.04 4.73 11.52
C ILE A 64 10.53 4.94 10.09
N TYR A 65 11.50 4.16 9.61
CA TYR A 65 11.93 4.24 8.21
C TYR A 65 10.83 3.85 7.23
N GLN A 66 10.04 2.81 7.52
CA GLN A 66 8.85 2.48 6.73
C GLN A 66 7.85 3.65 6.73
N MET A 67 7.65 4.30 7.88
CA MET A 67 6.73 5.43 7.99
C MET A 67 7.19 6.67 7.21
N GLN A 68 8.51 6.82 7.04
CA GLN A 68 9.13 7.84 6.21
C GLN A 68 9.26 7.42 4.74
N SER A 69 8.73 6.26 4.33
CA SER A 69 8.89 5.71 2.97
C SER A 69 10.35 5.46 2.56
N ARG A 70 11.23 5.27 3.54
CA ARG A 70 12.67 4.96 3.37
C ARG A 70 12.86 3.45 3.42
N PHE A 71 12.30 2.77 2.42
CA PHE A 71 12.16 1.31 2.44
C PHE A 71 13.50 0.57 2.27
N LEU A 72 14.47 1.18 1.58
CA LEU A 72 15.83 0.61 1.48
C LEU A 72 16.51 0.57 2.85
N GLU A 73 16.52 1.70 3.58
CA GLU A 73 17.08 1.74 4.93
C GLU A 73 16.30 0.85 5.91
N ALA A 74 14.98 0.73 5.74
CA ALA A 74 14.16 -0.19 6.52
C ALA A 74 14.59 -1.65 6.31
N VAL A 75 14.77 -2.09 5.05
CA VAL A 75 15.22 -3.45 4.72
C VAL A 75 16.63 -3.72 5.24
N ASP A 76 17.57 -2.79 5.05
CA ASP A 76 18.96 -2.95 5.51
C ASP A 76 19.04 -3.06 7.04
N THR A 77 18.27 -2.22 7.74
CA THR A 77 18.17 -2.24 9.21
C THR A 77 17.48 -3.53 9.68
N ALA A 78 16.40 -3.96 9.02
CA ALA A 78 15.70 -5.20 9.37
C ALA A 78 16.57 -6.45 9.13
N ASN A 79 17.37 -6.47 8.07
CA ASN A 79 18.34 -7.52 7.80
C ASN A 79 19.42 -7.60 8.88
N SER A 80 19.93 -6.44 9.31
CA SER A 80 20.89 -6.35 10.40
C SER A 80 20.28 -6.83 11.72
N LEU A 81 19.06 -6.41 12.03
CA LEU A 81 18.30 -6.85 13.20
C LEU A 81 18.12 -8.37 13.21
N ALA A 82 17.59 -8.95 12.12
CA ALA A 82 17.36 -10.38 12.01
C ALA A 82 18.66 -11.19 12.15
N LYS A 83 19.78 -10.67 11.63
CA LYS A 83 21.10 -11.29 11.79
C LYS A 83 21.56 -11.31 13.24
N ILE A 84 21.51 -10.17 13.94
CA ILE A 84 21.91 -10.07 15.36
C ILE A 84 21.04 -10.98 16.23
N VAL A 85 19.72 -10.91 16.05
CA VAL A 85 18.72 -11.73 16.74
C VAL A 85 18.98 -13.23 16.53
N SER A 86 19.38 -13.64 15.31
CA SER A 86 19.68 -15.05 15.01
C SER A 86 20.99 -15.57 15.61
N SER A 87 21.95 -14.69 15.88
CA SER A 87 23.25 -15.05 16.49
C SER A 87 23.25 -14.96 18.02
N ALA A 88 22.27 -14.28 18.62
CA ALA A 88 22.22 -14.04 20.05
C ALA A 88 21.90 -15.33 20.84
N PRO A 89 22.71 -15.72 21.83
CA PRO A 89 22.57 -16.99 22.54
C PRO A 89 21.40 -17.04 23.53
N THR A 90 20.88 -15.89 23.97
CA THR A 90 19.82 -15.76 24.99
C THR A 90 18.43 -15.48 24.43
N GLU A 91 18.28 -15.45 23.11
CA GLU A 91 17.09 -14.88 22.50
C GLU A 91 15.88 -15.82 22.50
N THR A 92 14.71 -15.26 22.79
CA THR A 92 13.47 -16.04 22.85
C THR A 92 12.89 -16.23 21.45
N ARG A 93 12.26 -17.40 21.20
CA ARG A 93 11.57 -17.68 19.92
C ARG A 93 10.61 -16.54 19.47
N PRO A 94 9.82 -15.89 20.34
CA PRO A 94 9.00 -14.75 19.94
C PRO A 94 9.77 -13.61 19.27
N GLN A 95 10.95 -13.24 19.79
CA GLN A 95 11.72 -12.12 19.24
C GLN A 95 12.34 -12.47 17.87
N ILE A 96 12.79 -13.71 17.70
CA ILE A 96 13.23 -14.23 16.40
C ILE A 96 12.09 -14.14 15.38
N LEU A 97 10.88 -14.54 15.74
CA LEU A 97 9.73 -14.46 14.84
C LEU A 97 9.32 -13.02 14.54
N HIS A 98 9.36 -12.14 15.54
CA HIS A 98 9.01 -10.73 15.37
C HIS A 98 9.99 -10.00 14.44
N SER A 99 11.29 -10.17 14.62
CA SER A 99 12.31 -9.58 13.74
C SER A 99 12.17 -10.06 12.28
N ARG A 100 11.89 -11.35 12.08
CA ARG A 100 11.58 -11.92 10.76
C ARG A 100 10.32 -11.35 10.15
N CYS A 101 9.28 -11.09 10.94
CA CYS A 101 8.06 -10.43 10.47
C CYS A 101 8.33 -8.98 10.04
N ILE A 102 9.05 -8.19 10.85
CA ILE A 102 9.44 -6.81 10.50
C ILE A 102 10.26 -6.76 9.21
N ARG A 103 11.17 -7.73 9.02
CA ARG A 103 11.90 -7.88 7.76
C ARG A 103 10.95 -8.16 6.60
N ALA A 104 10.07 -9.15 6.72
CA ALA A 104 9.13 -9.49 5.66
C ALA A 104 8.18 -8.32 5.32
N GLU A 105 7.74 -7.52 6.30
CA GLU A 105 6.97 -6.29 6.07
C GLU A 105 7.75 -5.27 5.25
N SER A 106 9.05 -5.11 5.54
CA SER A 106 9.94 -4.21 4.79
C SER A 106 10.13 -4.71 3.35
N GLU A 107 10.27 -6.02 3.16
CA GLU A 107 10.35 -6.65 1.84
C GLU A 107 9.05 -6.47 1.03
N LEU A 108 7.87 -6.57 1.68
CA LEU A 108 6.59 -6.25 1.04
C LEU A 108 6.57 -4.80 0.55
N LYS A 109 7.02 -3.84 1.36
CA LYS A 109 7.09 -2.43 0.95
C LYS A 109 8.05 -2.20 -0.22
N MET A 110 9.13 -2.97 -0.33
CA MET A 110 10.05 -2.94 -1.47
C MET A 110 9.55 -3.65 -2.74
N GLY A 111 8.43 -4.38 -2.65
CA GLY A 111 7.90 -5.18 -3.76
C GLY A 111 8.52 -6.57 -3.89
N ASN A 112 9.20 -7.09 -2.87
CA ASN A 112 9.75 -8.44 -2.88
C ASN A 112 8.72 -9.41 -2.27
N TYR A 113 7.62 -9.63 -2.99
CA TYR A 113 6.44 -10.34 -2.46
C TYR A 113 6.68 -11.83 -2.24
N ALA A 114 7.33 -12.52 -3.19
CA ALA A 114 7.58 -13.95 -3.06
C ALA A 114 8.52 -14.29 -1.89
N THR A 115 9.56 -13.47 -1.64
CA THR A 115 10.44 -13.66 -0.48
C THR A 115 9.70 -13.41 0.83
N ALA A 116 8.91 -12.33 0.91
CA ALA A 116 8.10 -12.03 2.09
C ALA A 116 7.07 -13.13 2.38
N GLU A 117 6.41 -13.66 1.35
CA GLU A 117 5.45 -14.76 1.47
C GLU A 117 6.10 -16.01 2.08
N LEU A 118 7.26 -16.43 1.55
CA LEU A 118 7.99 -17.60 2.05
C LEU A 118 8.39 -17.40 3.52
N GLU A 119 8.94 -16.24 3.86
CA GLU A 119 9.35 -15.94 5.22
C GLU A 119 8.17 -15.92 6.20
N LEU A 120 7.07 -15.26 5.84
CA LEU A 120 5.86 -15.19 6.67
C LEU A 120 5.18 -16.55 6.80
N GLY A 121 5.21 -17.38 5.74
CA GLY A 121 4.73 -18.75 5.77
C GLY A 121 5.47 -19.59 6.81
N ASP A 122 6.79 -19.43 6.92
CA ASP A 122 7.59 -20.10 7.95
C ASP A 122 7.35 -19.52 9.34
N VAL A 123 7.28 -18.20 9.47
CA VAL A 123 7.03 -17.51 10.74
C VAL A 123 5.69 -17.93 11.34
N THR A 124 4.63 -17.94 10.54
CA THR A 124 3.28 -18.32 10.98
C THR A 124 3.20 -19.80 11.37
N LYS A 125 3.82 -20.71 10.61
CA LYS A 125 3.91 -22.14 10.98
C LYS A 125 4.60 -22.36 12.32
N VAL A 126 5.76 -21.73 12.53
CA VAL A 126 6.52 -21.85 13.79
C VAL A 126 5.77 -21.20 14.94
N ALA A 127 5.12 -20.04 14.72
CA ALA A 127 4.31 -19.36 15.71
C ALA A 127 3.11 -20.22 16.17
N GLN A 128 2.41 -20.86 15.22
CA GLN A 128 1.29 -21.76 15.51
C GLN A 128 1.72 -23.02 16.28
N ALA A 129 2.88 -23.59 15.96
CA ALA A 129 3.40 -24.74 16.68
C ALA A 129 3.90 -24.40 18.10
N SER A 130 4.38 -23.17 18.31
CA SER A 130 5.03 -22.76 19.56
C SER A 130 4.10 -22.06 20.55
N PHE A 131 3.02 -21.42 20.09
CA PHE A 131 2.14 -20.60 20.93
C PHE A 131 0.67 -20.97 20.76
N LYS A 132 -0.16 -20.68 21.78
CA LYS A 132 -1.61 -20.75 21.61
C LYS A 132 -2.03 -19.79 20.49
N ASP A 133 -2.84 -20.29 19.56
CA ASP A 133 -3.25 -19.67 18.29
C ASP A 133 -4.01 -18.32 18.43
N ASN A 134 -4.31 -17.89 19.66
CA ASN A 134 -5.03 -16.66 20.00
C ASN A 134 -4.12 -15.51 20.49
N ARG A 135 -2.78 -15.60 20.39
CA ARG A 135 -1.93 -14.44 20.68
C ARG A 135 -2.06 -13.41 19.55
N LEU A 136 -2.26 -12.14 19.90
CA LEU A 136 -2.42 -11.03 18.95
C LEU A 136 -1.23 -10.92 17.99
N GLU A 137 0.00 -11.18 18.46
CA GLU A 137 1.22 -11.21 17.64
C GLU A 137 1.15 -12.27 16.53
N ASN A 138 0.65 -13.47 16.83
CA ASN A 138 0.49 -14.54 15.84
C ASN A 138 -0.57 -14.15 14.80
N LEU A 139 -1.65 -13.52 15.24
CA LEU A 139 -2.69 -13.00 14.34
C LEU A 139 -2.16 -11.88 13.44
N HIS A 140 -1.28 -11.02 13.96
CA HIS A 140 -0.57 -10.01 13.15
C HIS A 140 0.26 -10.67 12.04
N TYR A 141 1.07 -11.69 12.36
CA TYR A 141 1.86 -12.42 11.35
C TYR A 141 0.98 -13.05 10.27
N GLN A 142 -0.19 -13.57 10.65
CA GLN A 142 -1.16 -14.15 9.72
C GLN A 142 -1.83 -13.08 8.85
N SER A 143 -2.17 -11.90 9.39
CA SER A 143 -2.69 -10.78 8.60
C SER A 143 -1.65 -10.27 7.59
N THR A 144 -0.38 -10.16 7.98
CA THR A 144 0.71 -9.79 7.08
C THR A 144 0.94 -10.86 6.00
N LEU A 145 0.82 -12.15 6.34
CA LEU A 145 0.87 -13.23 5.35
C LEU A 145 -0.30 -13.16 4.36
N ALA A 146 -1.51 -12.82 4.82
CA ALA A 146 -2.66 -12.62 3.93
C ALA A 146 -2.42 -11.45 2.96
N LEU A 147 -1.77 -10.38 3.42
CA LEU A 147 -1.33 -9.29 2.54
C LEU A 147 -0.30 -9.76 1.51
N ALA A 148 0.67 -10.60 1.90
CA ALA A 148 1.63 -11.19 0.98
C ALA A 148 0.95 -12.08 -0.07
N TYR A 149 -0.02 -12.90 0.33
CA TYR A 149 -0.83 -13.70 -0.59
C TYR A 149 -1.61 -12.83 -1.58
N ASN A 150 -2.18 -11.71 -1.12
CA ASN A 150 -2.86 -10.75 -1.99
C ASN A 150 -1.89 -10.16 -3.04
N HIS A 151 -0.68 -9.78 -2.64
CA HIS A 151 0.33 -9.27 -3.59
C HIS A 151 0.84 -10.34 -4.57
N CYS A 152 0.87 -11.61 -4.15
CA CYS A 152 1.16 -12.75 -5.00
C CYS A 152 -0.04 -13.23 -5.84
N ALA A 153 -1.19 -12.55 -5.75
CA ALA A 153 -2.45 -12.91 -6.40
C ALA A 153 -2.94 -14.34 -6.09
N LYS A 154 -2.75 -14.76 -4.84
CA LYS A 154 -3.31 -15.98 -4.23
C LYS A 154 -4.57 -15.58 -3.45
N ASN A 155 -5.59 -15.15 -4.18
CA ASN A 155 -6.73 -14.42 -3.64
C ASN A 155 -7.57 -15.27 -2.69
N GLU A 156 -7.75 -16.56 -2.99
CA GLU A 156 -8.57 -17.46 -2.15
C GLU A 156 -7.86 -17.74 -0.82
N GLN A 157 -6.54 -17.97 -0.88
CA GLN A 157 -5.70 -18.14 0.31
C GLN A 157 -5.65 -16.87 1.17
N ALA A 158 -5.55 -15.70 0.53
CA ALA A 158 -5.56 -14.42 1.21
C ALA A 158 -6.90 -14.19 1.94
N GLU A 159 -8.02 -14.45 1.25
CA GLU A 159 -9.37 -14.27 1.80
C GLU A 159 -9.67 -15.22 2.95
N ASP A 160 -9.36 -16.52 2.79
CA ASP A 160 -9.55 -17.50 3.87
C ASP A 160 -8.73 -17.13 5.11
N LEU A 161 -7.44 -16.82 4.92
CA LEU A 161 -6.57 -16.48 6.04
C LEU A 161 -7.02 -15.19 6.74
N ALA A 162 -7.28 -14.12 5.98
CA ALA A 162 -7.75 -12.85 6.54
C ALA A 162 -9.10 -13.02 7.26
N GLY A 163 -10.04 -13.78 6.68
CA GLY A 163 -11.32 -14.07 7.30
C GLY A 163 -11.21 -14.91 8.57
N ARG A 164 -10.29 -15.89 8.63
CA ARG A 164 -10.00 -16.64 9.86
C ARG A 164 -9.39 -15.76 10.94
N VAL A 165 -8.45 -14.89 10.57
CA VAL A 165 -7.81 -13.96 11.51
C VAL A 165 -8.83 -12.97 12.07
N LEU A 166 -9.66 -12.35 11.22
CA LEU A 166 -10.70 -11.42 11.64
C LEU A 166 -11.65 -12.07 12.67
N ARG A 167 -12.16 -13.28 12.38
CA ARG A 167 -13.04 -14.01 13.31
C ARG A 167 -12.36 -14.27 14.66
N LYS A 168 -11.07 -14.67 14.66
CA LYS A 168 -10.30 -14.88 15.90
C LYS A 168 -10.09 -13.57 16.67
N GLN A 169 -9.72 -12.50 15.99
CA GLN A 169 -9.52 -11.18 16.61
C GLN A 169 -10.81 -10.65 17.23
N LEU A 170 -11.94 -10.75 16.52
CA LEU A 170 -13.26 -10.37 17.02
C LEU A 170 -13.65 -11.22 18.24
N LYS A 171 -13.37 -12.54 18.24
CA LYS A 171 -13.60 -13.41 19.40
C LYS A 171 -12.74 -13.05 20.61
N ILE A 172 -11.48 -12.68 20.40
CA ILE A 172 -10.60 -12.21 21.48
C ILE A 172 -11.11 -10.89 22.05
N TYR A 173 -11.55 -9.99 21.18
CA TYR A 173 -12.13 -8.71 21.57
C TYR A 173 -13.36 -8.94 22.46
N THR A 174 -14.32 -9.77 22.07
CA THR A 174 -15.53 -10.02 22.88
C THR A 174 -15.28 -10.80 24.17
N THR A 175 -14.33 -11.75 24.19
CA THR A 175 -14.07 -12.58 25.38
C THR A 175 -13.27 -11.86 26.47
N ARG A 176 -12.34 -10.96 26.13
CA ARG A 176 -11.58 -10.20 27.13
C ARG A 176 -12.45 -9.19 27.90
N HIS A 177 -13.51 -8.67 27.29
CA HIS A 177 -14.46 -7.79 27.97
C HIS A 177 -15.38 -8.53 28.97
N GLY A 178 -15.50 -9.86 28.89
CA GLY A 178 -16.30 -10.68 29.83
C GLY A 178 -15.63 -11.00 31.18
N HIS A 179 -14.31 -10.76 31.33
CA HIS A 179 -13.59 -11.04 32.58
C HIS A 179 -12.91 -9.79 33.14
N GLY A 180 -13.71 -8.95 33.81
CA GLY A 180 -13.31 -8.29 35.06
C GLY A 180 -12.23 -7.20 34.99
N GLU A 181 -12.53 -6.05 34.38
CA GLU A 181 -11.99 -4.77 34.85
C GLU A 181 -13.11 -3.95 35.49
N ARG A 182 -13.27 -4.06 36.82
CA ARG A 182 -14.17 -3.23 37.63
C ARG A 182 -13.56 -1.84 37.82
N GLY A 183 -13.85 -0.94 36.89
CA GLY A 183 -13.69 0.51 37.01
C GLY A 183 -14.93 1.22 36.46
N PHE A 184 -15.34 2.33 37.09
CA PHE A 184 -16.60 3.07 36.96
C PHE A 184 -16.88 3.68 35.55
N ASN A 185 -18.16 3.70 35.13
CA ASN A 185 -18.91 4.77 34.40
C ASN A 185 -19.92 4.24 33.35
N GLU A 186 -20.95 5.06 33.08
CA GLU A 186 -22.13 4.83 32.21
C GLU A 186 -21.79 4.47 30.74
N GLU A 187 -20.57 4.74 30.25
CA GLU A 187 -20.06 4.26 28.95
C GLU A 187 -20.03 2.73 28.83
N LYS A 188 -19.94 2.00 29.94
CA LYS A 188 -19.93 0.53 29.95
C LYS A 188 -21.24 -0.12 29.50
N VAL A 189 -22.39 0.52 29.72
CA VAL A 189 -23.68 -0.10 29.39
C VAL A 189 -23.86 -0.18 27.86
N ALA A 190 -23.37 0.83 27.13
CA ALA A 190 -23.35 0.80 25.67
C ALA A 190 -22.29 -0.18 25.12
N GLU A 191 -21.13 -0.30 25.77
CA GLU A 191 -20.08 -1.26 25.39
C GLU A 191 -20.43 -2.73 25.71
N GLU A 192 -21.19 -3.01 26.77
CA GLU A 192 -21.68 -4.36 27.12
C GLU A 192 -22.78 -4.84 26.15
N ASP A 193 -23.65 -3.95 25.69
CA ASP A 193 -24.63 -4.24 24.64
C ASP A 193 -23.92 -4.48 23.29
N MET A 194 -22.92 -3.67 22.96
CA MET A 194 -22.10 -3.82 21.75
C MET A 194 -21.26 -5.10 21.73
N THR A 195 -20.60 -5.47 22.83
CA THR A 195 -19.85 -6.73 22.92
C THR A 195 -20.79 -7.94 22.84
N SER A 196 -22.03 -7.82 23.31
CA SER A 196 -23.08 -8.82 23.15
C SER A 196 -23.57 -8.92 21.69
N GLN A 197 -23.72 -7.79 20.99
CA GLN A 197 -24.11 -7.74 19.57
C GLN A 197 -22.99 -8.22 18.64
N ILE A 198 -21.73 -7.85 18.90
CA ILE A 198 -20.56 -8.40 18.20
C ILE A 198 -20.42 -9.90 18.51
N ALA A 199 -20.68 -10.34 19.75
CA ALA A 199 -20.71 -11.76 20.08
C ALA A 199 -21.86 -12.51 19.39
N MET A 200 -23.01 -11.86 19.16
CA MET A 200 -24.12 -12.39 18.37
C MET A 200 -23.73 -12.52 16.89
N ILE A 201 -23.10 -11.50 16.31
CA ILE A 201 -22.50 -11.58 14.97
C ILE A 201 -21.49 -12.73 14.93
N ILE A 202 -20.58 -12.86 15.90
CA ILE A 202 -19.55 -13.92 15.95
C ILE A 202 -20.17 -15.32 16.08
N ASN A 203 -21.19 -15.49 16.92
CA ASN A 203 -21.88 -16.78 17.11
C ASN A 203 -22.57 -17.23 15.82
N ILE A 204 -23.06 -16.29 15.00
CA ILE A 204 -23.62 -16.55 13.68
C ILE A 204 -22.49 -16.70 12.62
N ALA A 205 -21.38 -15.96 12.77
CA ALA A 205 -20.25 -15.86 11.84
C ALA A 205 -19.36 -17.11 11.72
N SER A 206 -19.60 -18.14 12.53
CA SER A 206 -18.91 -19.44 12.37
C SER A 206 -19.29 -20.16 11.06
N LEU A 207 -20.41 -19.76 10.42
CA LEU A 207 -20.93 -20.33 9.17
C LEU A 207 -21.16 -19.31 8.05
N GLU A 208 -21.04 -17.99 8.31
CA GLU A 208 -21.31 -16.96 7.31
C GLU A 208 -20.08 -16.62 6.43
N PRO A 209 -20.30 -16.31 5.13
CA PRO A 209 -19.25 -15.85 4.23
C PRO A 209 -18.68 -14.51 4.70
N LEU A 210 -17.40 -14.27 4.42
CA LEU A 210 -16.65 -13.10 4.87
C LEU A 210 -17.37 -11.77 4.53
N HIS A 211 -17.95 -11.68 3.33
CA HIS A 211 -18.69 -10.50 2.85
C HIS A 211 -19.83 -10.11 3.80
N SER A 212 -20.63 -11.08 4.27
CA SER A 212 -21.76 -10.81 5.16
C SER A 212 -21.31 -10.28 6.53
N ILE A 213 -20.17 -10.78 7.03
CA ILE A 213 -19.58 -10.29 8.28
C ILE A 213 -19.16 -8.82 8.12
N ILE A 214 -18.51 -8.48 7.01
CA ILE A 214 -18.07 -7.11 6.73
C ILE A 214 -19.26 -6.17 6.61
N GLU A 215 -20.30 -6.55 5.84
CA GLU A 215 -21.51 -5.75 5.69
C GLU A 215 -22.15 -5.44 7.05
N LYS A 216 -22.30 -6.44 7.91
CA LYS A 216 -22.84 -6.23 9.26
C LYS A 216 -21.97 -5.31 10.12
N LEU A 217 -20.65 -5.43 10.04
CA LEU A 217 -19.72 -4.54 10.76
C LEU A 217 -19.84 -3.09 10.29
N ILE A 218 -20.04 -2.87 9.00
CA ILE A 218 -20.24 -1.53 8.41
C ILE A 218 -21.62 -0.98 8.82
N ASP A 219 -22.68 -1.74 8.55
CA ASP A 219 -24.07 -1.28 8.70
C ASP A 219 -24.46 -1.01 10.15
N GLN A 220 -23.84 -1.72 11.09
CA GLN A 220 -24.02 -1.50 12.53
C GLN A 220 -23.02 -0.50 13.12
N GLY A 221 -22.12 0.08 12.31
CA GLY A 221 -21.16 1.09 12.74
C GLY A 221 -20.05 0.59 13.67
N PHE A 222 -19.85 -0.74 13.79
CA PHE A 222 -18.88 -1.30 14.74
C PHE A 222 -17.44 -0.99 14.40
N ILE A 223 -17.13 -0.68 13.15
CA ILE A 223 -15.77 -0.29 12.73
C ILE A 223 -15.24 0.89 13.56
N LEU A 224 -16.12 1.76 14.05
CA LEU A 224 -15.79 2.92 14.86
C LEU A 224 -15.18 2.58 16.23
N THR A 225 -15.43 1.37 16.76
CA THR A 225 -15.00 0.97 18.12
C THR A 225 -13.93 -0.12 18.13
N LEU A 226 -13.59 -0.67 16.96
CA LEU A 226 -12.60 -1.73 16.84
C LEU A 226 -11.17 -1.25 17.18
N ARG A 227 -10.37 -2.16 17.74
CA ARG A 227 -8.96 -1.91 18.08
C ARG A 227 -8.08 -1.89 16.81
N PRO A 228 -6.93 -1.18 16.84
CA PRO A 228 -6.06 -1.03 15.68
C PRO A 228 -5.66 -2.34 14.95
N PRO A 229 -5.32 -3.46 15.62
CA PRO A 229 -4.98 -4.70 14.92
C PRO A 229 -6.11 -5.28 14.06
N VAL A 230 -7.36 -5.00 14.44
CA VAL A 230 -8.55 -5.41 13.67
C VAL A 230 -8.74 -4.50 12.46
N LEU A 231 -8.48 -3.20 12.62
CA LEU A 231 -8.52 -2.22 11.52
C LEU A 231 -7.49 -2.57 10.44
N GLU A 232 -6.28 -2.97 10.81
CA GLU A 232 -5.27 -3.45 9.84
C GLU A 232 -5.76 -4.67 9.07
N THR A 233 -6.41 -5.62 9.76
CA THR A 233 -6.94 -6.83 9.11
C THR A 233 -8.10 -6.49 8.16
N LEU A 234 -8.97 -5.55 8.54
CA LEU A 234 -10.03 -5.04 7.69
C LEU A 234 -9.47 -4.28 6.47
N TRP A 235 -8.39 -3.52 6.62
CA TRP A 235 -7.70 -2.89 5.51
C TRP A 235 -7.12 -3.93 4.54
N VAL A 236 -6.47 -4.98 5.02
CA VAL A 236 -6.00 -6.09 4.18
C VAL A 236 -7.16 -6.74 3.42
N ILE A 237 -8.30 -6.96 4.09
CA ILE A 237 -9.52 -7.47 3.47
C ILE A 237 -10.03 -6.54 2.37
N ALA A 238 -10.03 -5.21 2.59
CA ALA A 238 -10.41 -4.25 1.56
C ALA A 238 -9.50 -4.34 0.32
N LEU A 239 -8.20 -4.56 0.49
CA LEU A 239 -7.27 -4.77 -0.63
C LEU A 239 -7.54 -6.08 -1.38
N ILE A 240 -7.88 -7.15 -0.66
CA ILE A 240 -8.24 -8.44 -1.27
C ILE A 240 -9.53 -8.29 -2.10
N LEU A 241 -10.55 -7.64 -1.54
CA LEU A 241 -11.81 -7.37 -2.24
C LEU A 241 -11.61 -6.52 -3.49
N GLN A 242 -10.70 -5.55 -3.46
CA GLN A 242 -10.34 -4.78 -4.65
C GLN A 242 -9.76 -5.64 -5.76
N GLN A 243 -8.97 -6.68 -5.47
CA GLN A 243 -8.37 -7.52 -6.52
C GLN A 243 -9.38 -8.41 -7.24
N LYS A 244 -10.55 -8.65 -6.65
CA LYS A 244 -11.60 -9.45 -7.28
C LYS A 244 -12.17 -8.75 -8.52
N GLU A 245 -12.58 -9.55 -9.49
CA GLU A 245 -13.19 -9.04 -10.74
C GLU A 245 -14.65 -8.64 -10.55
N ASP A 246 -15.28 -9.07 -9.46
CA ASP A 246 -16.70 -8.86 -9.27
C ASP A 246 -17.00 -7.42 -8.80
N PRO A 247 -18.01 -6.74 -9.39
CA PRO A 247 -18.35 -5.36 -9.01
C PRO A 247 -18.83 -5.20 -7.57
N ALA A 248 -19.40 -6.25 -6.97
CA ALA A 248 -19.94 -6.21 -5.61
C ALA A 248 -18.83 -6.14 -4.56
N SER A 249 -17.73 -6.85 -4.77
CA SER A 249 -16.52 -6.85 -3.95
C SER A 249 -15.83 -5.50 -4.02
N LEU A 250 -15.73 -4.90 -5.22
CA LEU A 250 -15.22 -3.53 -5.35
C LEU A 250 -16.09 -2.53 -4.58
N GLU A 251 -17.41 -2.69 -4.63
CA GLU A 251 -18.32 -1.82 -3.87
C GLU A 251 -18.20 -2.01 -2.35
N LEU A 252 -18.11 -3.26 -1.90
CA LEU A 252 -17.90 -3.58 -0.51
C LEU A 252 -16.55 -3.05 -0.01
N ALA A 253 -15.50 -3.12 -0.84
CA ALA A 253 -14.20 -2.55 -0.54
C ALA A 253 -14.26 -1.03 -0.34
N ILE A 254 -14.97 -0.31 -1.23
CA ILE A 254 -15.16 1.14 -1.11
C ILE A 254 -15.91 1.48 0.18
N ARG A 255 -17.01 0.78 0.48
CA ARG A 255 -17.77 0.95 1.74
C ARG A 255 -16.90 0.69 2.97
N LEU A 256 -16.08 -0.38 2.93
CA LEU A 256 -15.19 -0.73 4.03
C LEU A 256 -14.09 0.33 4.23
N LEU A 257 -13.45 0.78 3.16
CA LEU A 257 -12.42 1.84 3.23
C LEU A 257 -13.00 3.18 3.69
N GLN A 258 -14.23 3.50 3.27
CA GLN A 258 -14.95 4.68 3.77
C GLN A 258 -15.20 4.58 5.28
N ALA A 259 -15.69 3.44 5.76
CA ALA A 259 -15.93 3.25 7.20
C ALA A 259 -14.62 3.27 8.03
N LEU A 260 -13.53 2.71 7.49
CA LEU A 260 -12.20 2.81 8.09
C LEU A 260 -11.71 4.27 8.12
N TRP A 261 -11.95 5.04 7.06
CA TRP A 261 -11.62 6.46 7.04
C TRP A 261 -12.42 7.25 8.09
N ASP A 262 -13.73 7.02 8.18
CA ASP A 262 -14.62 7.70 9.14
C ASP A 262 -14.18 7.42 10.59
N ARG A 263 -13.65 6.23 10.88
CA ARG A 263 -13.02 5.89 12.17
C ARG A 263 -11.83 6.80 12.50
N PHE A 264 -10.98 7.12 11.53
CA PHE A 264 -9.84 8.02 11.75
C PHE A 264 -10.28 9.47 11.89
N VAL A 265 -11.33 9.89 11.17
CA VAL A 265 -11.94 11.21 11.29
C VAL A 265 -12.48 11.43 12.70
N GLN A 266 -13.28 10.49 13.22
CA GLN A 266 -13.82 10.58 14.59
C GLN A 266 -12.73 10.55 15.66
N GLY A 267 -11.66 9.79 15.43
CA GLY A 267 -10.51 9.74 16.32
C GLY A 267 -9.59 10.97 16.28
N GLY A 268 -9.84 11.93 15.37
CA GLY A 268 -8.98 13.10 15.17
C GLY A 268 -7.59 12.77 14.58
N GLN A 269 -7.40 11.58 14.00
CA GLN A 269 -6.12 11.08 13.47
C GLN A 269 -6.04 11.16 11.95
N VAL A 270 -6.66 12.20 11.37
CA VAL A 270 -6.81 12.42 9.91
C VAL A 270 -5.46 12.52 9.18
N GLU A 271 -4.43 13.01 9.88
CA GLU A 271 -3.07 13.19 9.35
C GLU A 271 -2.12 12.03 9.67
N SER A 272 -2.60 10.99 10.36
CA SER A 272 -1.79 9.78 10.60
C SER A 272 -1.52 9.05 9.29
N GLN A 273 -0.38 8.37 9.21
CA GLN A 273 -0.01 7.65 7.99
C GLN A 273 -1.02 6.55 7.64
N ASP A 274 -1.59 5.87 8.64
CA ASP A 274 -2.62 4.85 8.42
C ASP A 274 -3.90 5.45 7.82
N ALA A 275 -4.35 6.59 8.34
CA ALA A 275 -5.50 7.30 7.78
C ALA A 275 -5.25 7.74 6.33
N LEU A 276 -4.05 8.27 6.05
CA LEU A 276 -3.67 8.71 4.70
C LEU A 276 -3.52 7.52 3.73
N ARG A 277 -3.04 6.37 4.20
CA ARG A 277 -2.99 5.11 3.44
C ARG A 277 -4.39 4.64 3.08
N VAL A 278 -5.30 4.54 4.05
CA VAL A 278 -6.71 4.15 3.81
C VAL A 278 -7.38 5.10 2.83
N ARG A 279 -7.18 6.41 2.98
CA ARG A 279 -7.75 7.41 2.08
C ARG A 279 -7.19 7.35 0.67
N TYR A 280 -5.90 7.04 0.52
CA TYR A 280 -5.27 6.83 -0.78
C TYR A 280 -5.87 5.60 -1.49
N ASP A 281 -5.97 4.47 -0.77
CA ASP A 281 -6.55 3.23 -1.32
C ASP A 281 -8.04 3.41 -1.67
N LEU A 282 -8.79 4.16 -0.86
CA LEU A 282 -10.17 4.54 -1.16
C LEU A 282 -10.27 5.31 -2.48
N ALA A 283 -9.40 6.29 -2.70
CA ALA A 283 -9.40 7.06 -3.93
C ALA A 283 -9.11 6.19 -5.16
N LEU A 284 -8.15 5.28 -5.07
CA LEU A 284 -7.86 4.33 -6.14
C LEU A 284 -9.02 3.38 -6.43
N ALA A 285 -9.72 2.90 -5.39
CA ALA A 285 -10.90 2.07 -5.55
C ALA A 285 -12.05 2.82 -6.25
N ILE A 286 -12.30 4.08 -5.85
CA ILE A 286 -13.29 4.95 -6.50
C ILE A 286 -12.91 5.21 -7.97
N ARG A 287 -11.64 5.52 -8.26
CA ARG A 287 -11.12 5.72 -9.61
C ARG A 287 -11.35 4.50 -10.49
N ARG A 288 -10.98 3.32 -10.00
CA ARG A 288 -11.20 2.05 -10.73
C ARG A 288 -12.68 1.78 -10.97
N LYS A 289 -13.55 2.11 -10.00
CA LYS A 289 -15.00 1.97 -10.18
C LYS A 289 -15.51 2.91 -11.26
N ALA A 290 -14.98 4.14 -11.34
CA ALA A 290 -15.31 5.12 -12.36
C ALA A 290 -14.91 4.64 -13.77
N GLU A 291 -13.73 4.06 -13.92
CA GLU A 291 -13.25 3.48 -15.19
C GLU A 291 -14.11 2.31 -15.69
N ALA A 292 -14.79 1.62 -14.79
CA ALA A 292 -15.71 0.53 -15.11
C ALA A 292 -17.14 0.99 -15.41
N GLU A 293 -17.48 2.27 -15.20
CA GLU A 293 -18.84 2.77 -15.45
C GLU A 293 -19.13 2.96 -16.94
N THR A 294 -20.35 2.60 -17.33
CA THR A 294 -20.83 2.82 -18.70
C THR A 294 -21.36 4.23 -18.94
N SER A 295 -21.72 4.95 -17.87
CA SER A 295 -22.21 6.33 -17.94
C SER A 295 -21.05 7.31 -17.72
N HIS A 296 -20.75 8.12 -18.74
CA HIS A 296 -19.71 9.14 -18.67
C HIS A 296 -19.95 10.15 -17.53
N GLU A 297 -21.20 10.58 -17.30
CA GLU A 297 -21.53 11.55 -16.25
C GLU A 297 -21.26 11.01 -14.84
N ASN A 298 -21.64 9.75 -14.58
CA ASN A 298 -21.37 9.11 -13.29
C ASN A 298 -19.87 8.85 -13.11
N GLY A 299 -19.19 8.42 -14.19
CA GLY A 299 -17.75 8.19 -14.20
C GLY A 299 -16.99 9.46 -13.85
N ASP A 300 -17.29 10.59 -14.51
CA ASP A 300 -16.65 11.88 -14.25
C ASP A 300 -16.93 12.38 -12.83
N LYS A 301 -18.14 12.15 -12.29
CA LYS A 301 -18.45 12.48 -10.90
C LYS A 301 -17.57 11.70 -9.94
N ARG A 302 -17.45 10.37 -10.12
CA ARG A 302 -16.59 9.53 -9.27
C ARG A 302 -15.10 9.83 -9.43
N LEU A 303 -14.64 10.14 -10.64
CA LEU A 303 -13.29 10.63 -10.87
C LEU A 303 -13.06 11.94 -10.11
N GLY A 304 -14.06 12.83 -10.08
CA GLY A 304 -14.04 14.06 -9.29
C GLY A 304 -13.91 13.79 -7.78
N GLU A 305 -14.66 12.83 -7.26
CA GLU A 305 -14.57 12.37 -5.85
C GLU A 305 -13.18 11.81 -5.56
N SER A 306 -12.66 10.91 -6.41
CA SER A 306 -11.30 10.36 -6.31
C SER A 306 -10.24 11.47 -6.29
N ALA A 307 -10.33 12.45 -7.21
CA ALA A 307 -9.41 13.58 -7.26
C ALA A 307 -9.40 14.39 -5.96
N GLU A 308 -10.55 14.57 -5.31
CA GLU A 308 -10.62 15.26 -4.02
C GLU A 308 -9.92 14.48 -2.90
N HIS A 309 -10.13 13.16 -2.83
CA HIS A 309 -9.41 12.32 -1.86
C HIS A 309 -7.89 12.37 -2.12
N LEU A 310 -7.45 12.23 -3.37
CA LEU A 310 -6.04 12.29 -3.75
C LEU A 310 -5.40 13.65 -3.46
N ARG A 311 -6.11 14.76 -3.72
CA ARG A 311 -5.64 16.12 -3.41
C ARG A 311 -5.38 16.29 -1.92
N ASN A 312 -6.29 15.80 -1.09
CA ASN A 312 -6.15 15.87 0.35
C ASN A 312 -4.99 14.99 0.85
N VAL A 313 -4.87 13.77 0.33
CA VAL A 313 -3.72 12.89 0.64
C VAL A 313 -2.40 13.56 0.23
N TYR A 314 -2.32 14.11 -0.98
CA TYR A 314 -1.13 14.80 -1.46
C TYR A 314 -0.77 15.99 -0.58
N ARG A 315 -1.75 16.81 -0.18
CA ARG A 315 -1.54 17.97 0.69
C ARG A 315 -1.00 17.55 2.06
N SER A 316 -1.66 16.60 2.72
CA SER A 316 -1.24 16.15 4.06
C SER A 316 0.11 15.44 4.03
N ARG A 317 0.35 14.53 3.07
CA ARG A 317 1.66 13.88 2.91
C ARG A 317 2.77 14.88 2.58
N SER A 318 2.48 15.91 1.78
CA SER A 318 3.45 16.97 1.47
C SER A 318 3.87 17.76 2.71
N GLN A 319 2.95 18.01 3.64
CA GLN A 319 3.25 18.72 4.89
C GLN A 319 4.05 17.85 5.88
N VAL A 320 3.69 16.57 5.98
CA VAL A 320 4.29 15.65 6.96
C VAL A 320 5.62 15.07 6.46
N LEU A 321 5.64 14.53 5.24
CA LEU A 321 6.78 13.78 4.69
C LEU A 321 7.62 14.60 3.70
N GLY A 322 7.06 15.68 3.15
CA GLY A 322 7.67 16.49 2.10
C GLY A 322 7.23 16.09 0.69
N HIS A 323 7.43 17.01 -0.26
CA HIS A 323 6.98 16.87 -1.65
C HIS A 323 7.69 15.74 -2.43
N GLU A 324 8.93 15.44 -2.09
CA GLU A 324 9.72 14.43 -2.79
C GLU A 324 9.65 13.04 -2.13
N ASN A 325 8.84 12.86 -1.09
CA ASN A 325 8.69 11.56 -0.46
C ASN A 325 8.04 10.56 -1.45
N PRO A 326 8.52 9.31 -1.56
CA PRO A 326 7.96 8.30 -2.46
C PRO A 326 6.42 8.15 -2.42
N GLU A 327 5.83 8.12 -1.23
CA GLU A 327 4.37 8.00 -1.09
C GLU A 327 3.64 9.30 -1.46
N THR A 328 4.24 10.47 -1.22
CA THR A 328 3.73 11.78 -1.68
C THR A 328 3.74 11.86 -3.21
N LEU A 329 4.84 11.42 -3.83
CA LEU A 329 5.00 11.37 -5.28
C LEU A 329 3.98 10.43 -5.93
N SER A 330 3.69 9.30 -5.31
CA SER A 330 2.68 8.34 -5.79
C SER A 330 1.27 8.95 -5.74
N ALA A 331 0.93 9.69 -4.68
CA ALA A 331 -0.34 10.44 -4.60
C ALA A 331 -0.41 11.58 -5.64
N ARG A 332 0.70 12.30 -5.86
CA ARG A 332 0.79 13.36 -6.87
C ARG A 332 0.60 12.79 -8.28
N LEU A 333 1.24 11.67 -8.59
CA LEU A 333 1.11 11.00 -9.89
C LEU A 333 -0.34 10.59 -10.16
N GLU A 334 -0.98 9.91 -9.21
CA GLU A 334 -2.37 9.48 -9.37
C GLU A 334 -3.33 10.66 -9.50
N LEU A 335 -3.05 11.78 -8.82
CA LEU A 335 -3.82 13.02 -8.98
C LEU A 335 -3.60 13.66 -10.36
N ILE A 336 -2.37 13.66 -10.88
CA ILE A 336 -2.07 14.13 -12.25
C ILE A 336 -2.87 13.28 -13.25
N ILE A 337 -2.80 11.95 -13.14
CA ILE A 337 -3.53 11.03 -14.03
C ILE A 337 -5.02 11.34 -13.99
N THR A 338 -5.61 11.44 -12.80
CA THR A 338 -7.06 11.69 -12.62
C THR A 338 -7.47 13.06 -13.18
N ASN A 339 -6.67 14.11 -12.96
CA ASN A 339 -6.97 15.43 -13.51
C ASN A 339 -6.80 15.50 -15.03
N CYS A 340 -5.84 14.76 -15.60
CA CYS A 340 -5.72 14.63 -17.06
C CYS A 340 -6.94 13.92 -17.64
N THR A 341 -7.45 12.85 -17.00
CA THR A 341 -8.67 12.16 -17.47
C THR A 341 -9.92 13.04 -17.40
N LEU A 342 -9.99 13.96 -16.43
CA LEU A 342 -11.09 14.91 -16.27
C LEU A 342 -10.93 16.19 -17.10
N GLY A 343 -9.80 16.39 -17.79
CA GLY A 343 -9.49 17.65 -18.48
C GLY A 343 -9.30 18.86 -17.54
N ARG A 344 -9.03 18.64 -16.25
CA ARG A 344 -8.83 19.69 -15.23
C ARG A 344 -7.39 20.23 -15.29
N TRP A 345 -7.06 20.91 -16.38
CA TRP A 345 -5.71 21.41 -16.64
C TRP A 345 -5.21 22.39 -15.60
N GLU A 346 -6.04 23.32 -15.11
CA GLU A 346 -5.63 24.31 -14.10
C GLU A 346 -5.13 23.66 -12.81
N GLU A 347 -5.83 22.61 -12.36
CA GLU A 347 -5.43 21.87 -11.18
C GLU A 347 -4.16 21.04 -11.44
N MET A 348 -4.04 20.44 -12.63
CA MET A 348 -2.82 19.75 -13.04
C MET A 348 -1.61 20.71 -13.07
N LEU A 349 -1.76 21.91 -13.63
CA LEU A 349 -0.75 22.96 -13.61
C LEU A 349 -0.38 23.31 -12.17
N SER A 350 -1.37 23.41 -11.27
CA SER A 350 -1.18 23.68 -9.84
C SER A 350 -0.33 22.63 -9.10
N LEU A 351 -0.17 21.44 -9.69
CA LEU A 351 0.66 20.39 -9.12
C LEU A 351 2.10 20.49 -9.60
N ALA A 352 2.41 21.11 -10.74
CA ALA A 352 3.77 21.26 -11.24
C ALA A 352 4.58 22.28 -10.42
N GLU A 353 5.91 22.15 -10.37
CA GLU A 353 6.74 23.15 -9.68
C GLU A 353 6.65 24.55 -10.32
N VAL A 354 6.76 25.59 -9.48
CA VAL A 354 6.71 26.99 -9.91
C VAL A 354 7.80 27.30 -10.94
N SER A 355 9.00 26.72 -10.79
CA SER A 355 10.11 26.88 -11.73
C SER A 355 9.80 26.34 -13.13
N GLU A 356 9.05 25.24 -13.23
CA GLU A 356 8.62 24.66 -14.51
C GLU A 356 7.46 25.47 -15.12
N ARG A 357 6.55 26.01 -14.29
CA ARG A 357 5.52 26.96 -14.76
C ARG A 357 6.14 28.25 -15.29
N GLU A 358 7.14 28.80 -14.60
CA GLU A 358 7.82 30.02 -15.02
C GLU A 358 8.60 29.85 -16.33
N LYS A 359 9.18 28.67 -16.60
CA LYS A 359 9.81 28.37 -17.91
C LYS A 359 8.80 28.42 -19.05
N LEU A 360 7.55 28.00 -18.78
CA LEU A 360 6.45 28.08 -19.74
C LEU A 360 5.97 29.52 -19.93
N GLU A 361 5.88 30.32 -18.86
CA GLU A 361 5.52 31.74 -18.94
C GLU A 361 6.57 32.59 -19.65
N LYS A 362 7.86 32.23 -19.50
CA LYS A 362 8.99 32.95 -20.12
C LYS A 362 9.28 32.54 -21.56
N SER A 363 8.55 31.58 -22.14
CA SER A 363 8.69 31.16 -23.53
C SER A 363 7.98 32.16 -24.47
N PRO A 364 8.71 33.11 -25.11
CA PRO A 364 8.13 34.28 -25.75
C PRO A 364 7.89 34.02 -27.24
N GLU A 365 6.97 33.11 -27.55
CA GLU A 365 6.33 33.09 -28.86
C GLU A 365 4.87 33.49 -28.65
N GLN A 366 4.43 34.52 -29.38
CA GLN A 366 3.06 35.04 -29.32
C GLN A 366 2.07 33.90 -29.54
N VAL A 367 1.38 33.50 -28.47
CA VAL A 367 0.39 32.41 -28.51
C VAL A 367 -0.99 33.02 -28.43
N ASP A 368 -1.74 32.89 -29.52
CA ASP A 368 -3.18 33.06 -29.50
C ASP A 368 -3.77 32.09 -28.47
N PHE A 369 -4.27 32.65 -27.38
CA PHE A 369 -4.86 31.94 -26.23
C PHE A 369 -6.18 31.22 -26.60
N PHE A 370 -6.61 31.28 -27.88
CA PHE A 370 -7.91 30.82 -28.36
C PHE A 370 -7.90 29.57 -29.26
N SER A 371 -6.75 28.98 -29.59
CA SER A 371 -6.74 27.67 -30.27
C SER A 371 -6.63 26.52 -29.26
N SER A 372 -7.67 25.70 -29.16
CA SER A 372 -7.70 24.49 -28.30
C SER A 372 -6.49 23.57 -28.53
N SER A 373 -5.93 23.53 -29.75
CA SER A 373 -4.78 22.70 -30.10
C SER A 373 -3.43 23.17 -29.51
N SER A 374 -3.25 24.46 -29.21
CA SER A 374 -1.97 25.01 -28.70
C SER A 374 -1.87 24.94 -27.17
N LEU A 375 -3.00 25.08 -26.47
CA LEU A 375 -3.11 24.87 -25.02
C LEU A 375 -2.89 23.40 -24.66
N ASP A 376 -3.45 22.46 -25.43
CA ASP A 376 -3.29 21.03 -25.18
C ASP A 376 -1.82 20.59 -25.30
N GLN A 377 -1.09 21.05 -26.33
CA GLN A 377 0.31 20.68 -26.51
C GLN A 377 1.21 21.16 -25.35
N LYS A 378 1.03 22.42 -24.92
CA LYS A 378 1.80 22.98 -23.80
C LYS A 378 1.49 22.25 -22.49
N SER A 379 0.21 21.98 -22.20
CA SER A 379 -0.21 21.22 -21.02
C SER A 379 0.44 19.83 -21.00
N TRP A 380 0.41 19.11 -22.11
CA TRP A 380 1.03 17.78 -22.20
C TRP A 380 2.56 17.79 -22.07
N THR A 381 3.25 18.85 -22.54
CA THR A 381 4.70 18.99 -22.28
C THR A 381 5.02 19.18 -20.80
N LEU A 382 4.18 19.88 -20.04
CA LEU A 382 4.33 19.99 -18.59
C LEU A 382 4.01 18.67 -17.89
N VAL A 383 2.95 17.96 -18.32
CA VAL A 383 2.65 16.62 -17.81
C VAL A 383 3.86 15.72 -18.03
N GLN A 384 4.51 15.79 -19.19
CA GLN A 384 5.69 15.00 -19.51
C GLN A 384 6.87 15.33 -18.59
N SER A 385 7.21 16.61 -18.40
CA SER A 385 8.33 17.01 -17.55
C SER A 385 8.11 16.61 -16.09
N GLU A 386 6.91 16.82 -15.58
CA GLU A 386 6.55 16.47 -14.21
C GLU A 386 6.52 14.95 -13.99
N SER A 387 5.93 14.20 -14.93
CA SER A 387 5.87 12.73 -14.87
C SER A 387 7.27 12.12 -14.90
N ARG A 388 8.18 12.69 -15.71
CA ARG A 388 9.58 12.26 -15.77
C ARG A 388 10.30 12.54 -14.46
N LYS A 389 10.09 13.73 -13.88
CA LYS A 389 10.66 14.07 -12.57
C LYS A 389 10.22 13.10 -11.49
N ILE A 390 8.93 12.77 -11.44
CA ILE A 390 8.38 11.79 -10.50
C ILE A 390 9.06 10.43 -10.69
N ALA A 391 9.17 9.96 -11.93
CA ALA A 391 9.82 8.67 -12.23
C ALA A 391 11.30 8.65 -11.83
N ASP A 392 12.05 9.73 -12.09
CA ASP A 392 13.47 9.85 -11.72
C ASP A 392 13.63 9.86 -10.18
N LEU A 393 12.75 10.55 -9.45
CA LEU A 393 12.77 10.57 -7.98
C LEU A 393 12.36 9.22 -7.37
N HIS A 394 11.38 8.53 -7.95
CA HIS A 394 11.04 7.16 -7.55
C HIS A 394 12.22 6.21 -7.79
N GLU A 395 12.86 6.28 -8.96
CA GLU A 395 14.04 5.47 -9.29
C GLU A 395 15.20 5.75 -8.32
N ALA A 396 15.45 7.02 -7.97
CA ALA A 396 16.51 7.40 -7.03
C ALA A 396 16.27 6.93 -5.59
N LYS A 397 15.01 6.95 -5.11
CA LYS A 397 14.68 6.66 -3.69
C LYS A 397 14.28 5.22 -3.42
N LEU A 398 13.61 4.58 -4.36
CA LEU A 398 13.08 3.22 -4.22
C LEU A 398 13.89 2.18 -5.02
N GLY A 399 14.72 2.65 -5.95
CA GLY A 399 15.41 1.81 -6.91
C GLY A 399 14.61 1.60 -8.20
N GLU A 400 15.33 1.13 -9.21
CA GLU A 400 14.82 1.04 -10.58
C GLU A 400 13.69 0.03 -10.79
N ASN A 401 13.66 -1.01 -9.97
CA ASN A 401 12.78 -2.15 -10.12
C ASN A 401 11.54 -2.07 -9.21
N HIS A 402 11.45 -1.07 -8.33
CA HIS A 402 10.34 -0.93 -7.40
C HIS A 402 8.99 -0.79 -8.11
N PRO A 403 7.87 -1.35 -7.59
CA PRO A 403 6.55 -1.25 -8.22
C PRO A 403 6.14 0.16 -8.62
N GLU A 404 6.29 1.13 -7.73
CA GLU A 404 5.93 2.53 -8.00
C GLU A 404 6.81 3.18 -9.08
N THR A 405 8.10 2.82 -9.16
CA THR A 405 9.00 3.27 -10.24
C THR A 405 8.53 2.73 -11.60
N LEU A 406 8.08 1.48 -11.65
CA LEU A 406 7.56 0.89 -12.89
C LEU A 406 6.22 1.50 -13.30
N LYS A 407 5.34 1.82 -12.34
CA LYS A 407 4.08 2.53 -12.61
C LYS A 407 4.32 3.96 -13.12
N SER A 408 5.24 4.70 -12.51
CA SER A 408 5.57 6.05 -12.97
C SER A 408 6.24 6.05 -14.35
N LEU A 409 7.12 5.09 -14.65
CA LEU A 409 7.68 4.91 -16.00
C LEU A 409 6.62 4.52 -17.04
N LEU A 410 5.64 3.68 -16.67
CA LEU A 410 4.53 3.34 -17.55
C LEU A 410 3.68 4.58 -17.88
N TRP A 411 3.48 5.48 -16.91
CA TRP A 411 2.81 6.76 -17.16
C TRP A 411 3.64 7.68 -18.05
N VAL A 412 4.96 7.78 -17.83
CA VAL A 412 5.88 8.53 -18.73
C VAL A 412 5.76 8.01 -20.16
N LEU A 413 5.73 6.68 -20.35
CA LEU A 413 5.51 6.07 -21.66
C LEU A 413 4.16 6.48 -22.27
N ALA A 414 3.08 6.45 -21.49
CA ALA A 414 1.76 6.87 -21.97
C ALA A 414 1.77 8.32 -22.46
N VAL A 415 2.41 9.23 -21.71
CA VAL A 415 2.55 10.64 -22.10
C VAL A 415 3.43 10.79 -23.35
N GLN A 416 4.52 10.04 -23.47
CA GLN A 416 5.37 10.03 -24.67
C GLN A 416 4.59 9.56 -25.92
N ALA A 417 3.79 8.50 -25.78
CA ALA A 417 2.94 8.00 -26.85
C ALA A 417 1.88 9.03 -27.28
N LEU A 418 1.24 9.71 -26.31
CA LEU A 418 0.26 10.77 -26.58
C LEU A 418 0.88 11.99 -27.29
N LEU A 419 2.12 12.35 -26.94
CA LEU A 419 2.86 13.44 -27.58
C LEU A 419 3.44 13.06 -28.96
N GLY A 420 3.38 11.79 -29.35
CA GLY A 420 3.91 11.29 -30.63
C GLY A 420 5.43 11.13 -30.69
N ASP A 421 6.13 11.14 -29.55
CA ASP A 421 7.57 10.89 -29.49
C ASP A 421 7.87 9.38 -29.51
N ILE A 422 7.70 8.78 -30.68
CA ILE A 422 7.81 7.33 -30.90
C ILE A 422 9.21 6.81 -30.55
N ALA A 423 10.26 7.60 -30.82
CA ALA A 423 11.64 7.18 -30.59
C ALA A 423 11.98 7.05 -29.10
N THR A 424 11.52 8.00 -28.27
CA THR A 424 11.71 7.86 -26.81
C THR A 424 10.73 6.84 -26.23
N ALA A 425 9.48 6.81 -26.69
CA ALA A 425 8.49 5.83 -26.26
C ALA A 425 8.99 4.39 -26.46
N THR A 426 9.60 4.07 -27.61
CA THR A 426 10.16 2.74 -27.90
C THR A 426 11.29 2.38 -26.92
N LYS A 427 12.21 3.32 -26.64
CA LYS A 427 13.28 3.09 -25.66
C LYS A 427 12.74 2.87 -24.24
N THR A 428 11.74 3.66 -23.84
CA THR A 428 11.12 3.55 -22.52
C THR A 428 10.40 2.22 -22.35
N SER A 429 9.66 1.77 -23.37
CA SER A 429 8.94 0.50 -23.35
C SER A 429 9.89 -0.71 -23.34
N GLU A 430 11.01 -0.67 -24.05
CA GLU A 430 12.07 -1.70 -23.95
C GLU A 430 12.67 -1.74 -22.52
N LYS A 431 12.92 -0.57 -21.94
CA LYS A 431 13.42 -0.43 -20.56
C LYS A 431 12.44 -1.04 -19.57
N ILE A 432 11.14 -0.74 -19.68
CA ILE A 432 10.09 -1.30 -18.82
C ILE A 432 10.03 -2.83 -18.97
N LEU A 433 9.97 -3.36 -20.19
CA LEU A 433 9.86 -4.80 -20.43
C LEU A 433 11.06 -5.57 -19.86
N ARG A 434 12.27 -5.01 -19.97
CA ARG A 434 13.48 -5.61 -19.38
C ARG A 434 13.38 -5.69 -17.86
N ARG A 435 12.93 -4.61 -17.20
CA ARG A 435 12.76 -4.57 -15.75
C ARG A 435 11.67 -5.51 -15.27
N LEU A 436 10.53 -5.57 -15.98
CA LEU A 436 9.43 -6.50 -15.68
C LEU A 436 9.88 -7.97 -15.72
N LYS A 437 10.72 -8.34 -16.69
CA LYS A 437 11.32 -9.68 -16.76
C LYS A 437 12.21 -10.00 -15.56
N MET A 438 12.96 -9.02 -15.03
CA MET A 438 13.83 -9.22 -13.86
C MET A 438 13.04 -9.43 -12.56
N VAL A 439 11.93 -8.71 -12.38
CA VAL A 439 11.13 -8.77 -11.14
C VAL A 439 10.08 -9.88 -11.13
N ARG A 440 9.91 -10.59 -12.25
CA ARG A 440 8.85 -11.59 -12.45
C ARG A 440 8.88 -12.73 -11.43
N THR A 441 10.04 -13.09 -10.90
CA THR A 441 10.15 -14.13 -9.85
C THR A 441 9.60 -13.65 -8.51
N GLN A 442 9.63 -12.35 -8.25
CA GLN A 442 9.09 -11.73 -7.04
C GLN A 442 7.62 -11.34 -7.20
N ARG A 443 7.19 -10.99 -8.43
CA ARG A 443 5.92 -10.31 -8.70
C ARG A 443 5.28 -10.76 -10.01
N LEU A 444 5.03 -12.06 -10.16
CA LEU A 444 4.55 -12.64 -11.42
C LEU A 444 3.27 -11.96 -11.93
N VAL A 445 2.22 -11.88 -11.10
CA VAL A 445 0.92 -11.36 -11.54
C VAL A 445 0.94 -9.85 -11.77
N GLU A 446 1.58 -9.07 -10.88
CA GLU A 446 1.79 -7.63 -11.13
C GLU A 446 2.56 -7.40 -12.44
N SER A 447 3.60 -8.20 -12.72
CA SER A 447 4.37 -8.06 -13.95
C SER A 447 3.52 -8.33 -15.20
N ILE A 448 2.63 -9.31 -15.16
CA ILE A 448 1.69 -9.62 -16.26
C ILE A 448 0.70 -8.46 -16.47
N HIS A 449 0.17 -7.88 -15.39
CA HIS A 449 -0.73 -6.73 -15.49
C HIS A 449 -0.01 -5.50 -16.06
N LEU A 450 1.24 -5.25 -15.65
CA LEU A 450 2.05 -4.16 -16.19
C LEU A 450 2.45 -4.39 -17.65
N GLU A 451 2.78 -5.63 -18.04
CA GLU A 451 3.03 -5.99 -19.45
C GLU A 451 1.79 -5.80 -20.32
N ARG A 452 0.60 -6.15 -19.82
CA ARG A 452 -0.67 -5.84 -20.50
C ARG A 452 -0.84 -4.34 -20.69
N LYS A 453 -0.68 -3.53 -19.62
CA LYS A 453 -0.82 -2.07 -19.73
C LYS A 453 0.23 -1.47 -20.67
N LEU A 454 1.46 -1.98 -20.61
CA LEU A 454 2.54 -1.63 -21.53
C LEU A 454 2.10 -1.89 -22.97
N ALA A 455 1.59 -3.08 -23.27
CA ALA A 455 1.09 -3.42 -24.60
C ALA A 455 -0.01 -2.45 -25.04
N LEU A 456 -1.00 -2.16 -24.19
CA LEU A 456 -2.09 -1.22 -24.52
C LEU A 456 -1.59 0.18 -24.91
N VAL A 457 -0.51 0.66 -24.29
CA VAL A 457 0.12 1.94 -24.67
C VAL A 457 0.92 1.79 -25.97
N VAL A 458 1.67 0.68 -26.13
CA VAL A 458 2.49 0.41 -27.31
C VAL A 458 1.64 0.27 -28.58
N VAL A 459 0.42 -0.27 -28.49
CA VAL A 459 -0.52 -0.39 -29.62
C VAL A 459 -0.74 0.93 -30.35
N VAL A 460 -0.66 2.06 -29.63
CA VAL A 460 -0.88 3.41 -30.18
C VAL A 460 0.16 3.77 -31.26
N PHE A 461 1.38 3.24 -31.17
CA PHE A 461 2.47 3.59 -32.09
C PHE A 461 3.16 2.39 -32.77
N ASP A 462 3.12 1.19 -32.18
CA ASP A 462 3.63 -0.04 -32.78
C ASP A 462 2.75 -1.25 -32.41
N ARG A 463 1.78 -1.52 -33.27
CA ARG A 463 0.84 -2.64 -33.10
C ARG A 463 1.50 -4.00 -33.19
N HIS A 464 2.50 -4.17 -34.06
CA HIS A 464 3.15 -5.46 -34.23
C HIS A 464 3.91 -5.83 -32.96
N TRP A 465 4.59 -4.86 -32.37
CA TRP A 465 5.31 -5.08 -31.13
C TRP A 465 4.37 -5.29 -29.93
N ALA A 466 3.23 -4.61 -29.87
CA ALA A 466 2.22 -4.92 -28.86
C ALA A 466 1.68 -6.36 -28.94
N ASP A 467 1.46 -6.89 -30.15
CA ASP A 467 1.09 -8.30 -30.36
C ASP A 467 2.19 -9.25 -29.87
N ILE A 468 3.47 -8.95 -30.15
CA ILE A 468 4.62 -9.71 -29.63
C ILE A 468 4.64 -9.72 -28.10
N ILE A 469 4.43 -8.56 -27.46
CA ILE A 469 4.40 -8.47 -26.00
C ILE A 469 3.27 -9.34 -25.44
N LEU A 470 2.04 -9.19 -25.94
CA LEU A 470 0.90 -9.96 -25.46
C LEU A 470 1.04 -11.47 -25.68
N ARG A 471 1.59 -11.91 -26.82
CA ARG A 471 1.86 -13.33 -27.08
C ARG A 471 2.92 -13.88 -26.12
N GLY A 472 4.01 -13.14 -25.88
CA GLY A 472 5.02 -13.54 -24.90
C GLY A 472 4.49 -13.58 -23.46
N THR A 473 3.60 -12.64 -23.09
CA THR A 473 2.91 -12.67 -21.80
C THR A 473 1.98 -13.88 -21.69
N ARG A 474 1.26 -14.24 -22.77
CA ARG A 474 0.41 -15.44 -22.82
C ARG A 474 1.22 -16.73 -22.66
N GLU A 475 2.34 -16.86 -23.37
CA GLU A 475 3.26 -18.00 -23.21
C GLU A 475 3.73 -18.13 -21.76
N THR A 476 4.13 -17.01 -21.15
CA THR A 476 4.52 -16.97 -19.73
C THR A 476 3.38 -17.43 -18.81
N ILE A 477 2.13 -17.03 -19.08
CA ILE A 477 0.96 -17.48 -18.32
C ILE A 477 0.79 -18.99 -18.43
N GLN A 478 0.94 -19.55 -19.63
CA GLN A 478 0.79 -20.99 -19.87
C GLN A 478 1.91 -21.80 -19.20
N GLU A 479 3.16 -21.36 -19.31
CA GLU A 479 4.31 -21.99 -18.66
C GLU A 479 4.20 -22.00 -17.13
N LYS A 480 3.64 -20.93 -16.56
CA LYS A 480 3.55 -20.75 -15.10
C LYS A 480 2.17 -21.03 -14.50
N ARG A 481 1.27 -21.65 -15.26
CA ARG A 481 -0.11 -21.95 -14.82
C ARG A 481 -0.16 -22.67 -13.46
N ASP A 482 0.78 -23.59 -13.23
CA ASP A 482 0.82 -24.43 -12.02
C ASP A 482 1.22 -23.61 -10.77
N PHE A 483 1.88 -22.46 -10.94
CA PHE A 483 2.26 -21.55 -9.86
C PHE A 483 1.15 -20.56 -9.48
N MET A 484 0.14 -20.39 -10.34
CA MET A 484 -0.98 -19.47 -10.16
C MET A 484 -2.32 -20.17 -10.49
N PRO A 485 -2.64 -21.29 -9.81
CA PRO A 485 -3.81 -22.12 -10.14
C PRO A 485 -5.13 -21.34 -10.04
N GLU A 486 -5.20 -20.35 -9.15
CA GLU A 486 -6.38 -19.54 -8.89
C GLU A 486 -6.59 -18.41 -9.92
N THR A 487 -5.50 -17.86 -10.48
CA THR A 487 -5.54 -16.62 -11.28
C THR A 487 -5.15 -16.80 -12.74
N TRP A 488 -4.57 -17.93 -13.14
CA TRP A 488 -4.11 -18.11 -14.53
C TRP A 488 -5.25 -18.05 -15.56
N GLN A 489 -6.43 -18.61 -15.27
CA GLN A 489 -7.57 -18.61 -16.20
C GLN A 489 -8.07 -17.19 -16.46
N MET A 490 -8.14 -16.40 -15.40
CA MET A 490 -8.49 -14.99 -15.44
C MET A 490 -7.50 -14.22 -16.30
N LEU A 491 -6.20 -14.38 -16.05
CA LEU A 491 -5.15 -13.71 -16.80
C LEU A 491 -5.12 -14.15 -18.27
N ASP A 492 -5.27 -15.44 -18.56
CA ASP A 492 -5.31 -15.96 -19.93
C ASP A 492 -6.54 -15.42 -20.69
N LYS A 493 -7.72 -15.42 -20.07
CA LYS A 493 -8.94 -14.83 -20.66
C LYS A 493 -8.75 -13.33 -20.94
N MET A 494 -8.17 -12.60 -20.00
CA MET A 494 -7.87 -11.17 -20.14
C MET A 494 -6.93 -10.92 -21.33
N ILE A 495 -5.79 -11.62 -21.41
CA ILE A 495 -4.82 -11.45 -22.50
C ILE A 495 -5.41 -11.89 -23.85
N ASN A 496 -6.15 -12.99 -23.90
CA ASN A 496 -6.84 -13.43 -25.12
C ASN A 496 -7.89 -12.42 -25.59
N GLY A 497 -8.56 -11.74 -24.66
CA GLY A 497 -9.48 -10.64 -24.97
C GLY A 497 -8.76 -9.46 -25.65
N GLU A 498 -7.60 -9.05 -25.14
CA GLU A 498 -6.81 -7.97 -25.75
C GLU A 498 -6.24 -8.38 -27.11
N LEU A 499 -5.74 -9.61 -27.25
CA LEU A 499 -5.29 -10.16 -28.54
C LEU A 499 -6.42 -10.19 -29.57
N SER A 500 -7.63 -10.60 -29.17
CA SER A 500 -8.80 -10.61 -30.05
C SER A 500 -9.19 -9.20 -30.49
N ARG A 501 -9.15 -8.21 -29.58
CA ARG A 501 -9.37 -6.79 -29.93
C ARG A 501 -8.33 -6.30 -30.93
N LEU A 502 -7.06 -6.66 -30.73
CA LEU A 502 -6.02 -6.36 -31.70
C LEU A 502 -6.28 -7.00 -33.04
N GLU A 503 -6.75 -8.24 -33.13
CA GLU A 503 -7.09 -8.85 -34.42
C GLU A 503 -8.27 -8.14 -35.09
N HIS A 504 -9.30 -7.75 -34.33
CA HIS A 504 -10.48 -7.06 -34.87
C HIS A 504 -10.20 -5.65 -35.37
N MET A 505 -9.23 -4.92 -34.80
CA MET A 505 -8.79 -3.63 -35.33
C MET A 505 -8.07 -3.72 -36.71
N SER A 506 -7.91 -4.93 -37.30
CA SER A 506 -7.32 -5.11 -38.64
C SER A 506 -8.35 -5.13 -39.77
N ARG A 507 -9.65 -5.21 -39.44
CA ARG A 507 -10.76 -5.19 -40.39
C ARG A 507 -11.49 -3.87 -40.28
#